data_AF-A0A0G4KWZ6-F1
#
_entry.id   AF-A0A0G4KWZ6-F1
#
_cell.length_a   1.000
_cell.length_b   1.000
_cell.length_c   1.000
_cell.angle_alpha   90.00
_cell.angle_beta   90.00
_cell.angle_gamma   90.00
#
_symmetry.space_group_name_H-M   'P 1'
#
loop_
_entity.id
_entity.type
_entity.pdbx_description
1 polymer ?
#
loop_
_entity_poly.entity_id
_entity_poly.type
_entity_poly.pdbx_seq_one_letter_code
_entity_poly.pdbx_strand_id
1 'polypeptide(L)'
;MWDNSEPAVQFYKGLDLSTCFEQDVDDNSVANIERVKDILQLKRSERRGEGVLLTAQDFAVIEQEEASIVEHLVSSNRQKQIASQSLRVLKTWTSLLLVMVESNDFKGSARTSFLLQTLQAILPGLELYACDRPAEAAELAKLGKVLLFKLDLTTKASTVDKESQNIGSLVSDKLYQLFQISLQAIGKWAGTSDIRAIYYSICYRYLTGMVDEGMLVAERPKTMRTIQMYGERLISIICDDAYGSEPDSQTGAMILLNALVNFSRAEDSPHVIETLNRLNFIGIVIDSLRNVHGEWTHIIKTEDKAQETYLSSKLALLLQLAQTRIGAKYVLHANLLRALELSGLFAADPELQSDRAKPRALEKHYELLAKATHIIGAAIVCRGASYVGQGQKFLTDHRMLVTHTLKRSAGIGAAEGGDSPLEEWIEELAEGFVVLIAATGFLEHDNQAMPETRRDTGPSLFH
;
A
#
# COMPACT_ATOMS: atom_id res chain seq x y z
N MET A 1 -2.81 -31.79 -0.83
CA MET A 1 -3.89 -32.46 -0.07
C MET A 1 -4.84 -33.04 -1.10
N TRP A 2 -4.87 -34.37 -1.16
CA TRP A 2 -5.45 -35.27 -2.18
C TRP A 2 -4.63 -35.32 -3.47
N ASP A 3 -3.61 -36.19 -3.43
CA ASP A 3 -2.81 -36.57 -4.58
C ASP A 3 -3.69 -37.52 -5.42
N ASN A 4 -4.39 -36.97 -6.42
CA ASN A 4 -5.07 -37.76 -7.44
C ASN A 4 -4.07 -37.93 -8.58
N SER A 5 -3.20 -38.94 -8.48
CA SER A 5 -2.32 -39.30 -9.59
C SER A 5 -3.15 -39.59 -10.84
N GLU A 6 -2.69 -39.07 -11.98
CA GLU A 6 -3.33 -39.36 -13.26
C GLU A 6 -3.27 -40.87 -13.53
N PRO A 7 -4.39 -41.46 -14.00
CA PRO A 7 -4.41 -42.88 -14.30
C PRO A 7 -3.46 -43.17 -15.47
N ALA A 8 -2.73 -44.28 -15.38
CA ALA A 8 -1.86 -44.72 -16.47
C ALA A 8 -2.72 -45.19 -17.66
N VAL A 9 -2.86 -44.33 -18.67
CA VAL A 9 -3.64 -44.61 -19.88
C VAL A 9 -2.76 -45.14 -21.02
N GLN A 10 -3.17 -46.27 -21.61
CA GLN A 10 -2.48 -46.93 -22.73
C GLN A 10 -3.42 -47.09 -23.92
N PHE A 11 -4.62 -47.64 -23.72
CA PHE A 11 -5.62 -47.83 -24.77
C PHE A 11 -6.27 -46.50 -25.18
N TYR A 12 -6.54 -45.63 -24.22
CA TYR A 12 -7.19 -44.32 -24.44
C TYR A 12 -6.21 -43.16 -24.58
N LYS A 13 -4.94 -43.44 -24.89
CA LYS A 13 -3.91 -42.40 -25.04
C LYS A 13 -4.28 -41.42 -26.17
N GLY A 14 -4.29 -40.12 -25.85
CA GLY A 14 -4.64 -39.06 -26.80
C GLY A 14 -6.14 -38.88 -27.03
N LEU A 15 -6.99 -39.51 -26.21
CA LEU A 15 -8.43 -39.24 -26.23
C LEU A 15 -8.71 -37.82 -25.74
N ASP A 16 -9.40 -37.03 -26.57
CA ASP A 16 -9.91 -35.73 -26.16
C ASP A 16 -11.24 -35.89 -25.40
N LEU A 17 -11.27 -35.42 -24.16
CA LEU A 17 -12.47 -35.37 -23.31
C LEU A 17 -12.97 -33.94 -23.08
N SER A 18 -12.44 -32.94 -23.81
CA SER A 18 -12.79 -31.52 -23.66
C SER A 18 -14.30 -31.27 -23.75
N THR A 19 -15.00 -31.98 -24.62
CA THR A 19 -16.46 -31.88 -24.82
C THR A 19 -17.30 -32.45 -23.68
N CYS A 20 -16.69 -33.21 -22.78
CA CYS A 20 -17.37 -33.79 -21.63
C CYS A 20 -17.41 -32.86 -20.42
N PHE A 21 -16.71 -31.73 -20.43
CA PHE A 21 -16.72 -30.80 -19.32
C PHE A 21 -17.91 -29.84 -19.40
N GLU A 22 -18.57 -29.64 -18.26
CA GLU A 22 -19.66 -28.71 -18.06
C GLU A 22 -19.40 -27.86 -16.81
N GLN A 23 -20.13 -26.75 -16.68
CA GLN A 23 -20.09 -25.92 -15.48
C GLN A 23 -21.16 -26.39 -14.50
N ASP A 24 -20.78 -26.60 -13.25
CA ASP A 24 -21.75 -26.87 -12.19
C ASP A 24 -22.40 -25.59 -11.64
N VAL A 25 -23.26 -25.74 -10.63
CA VAL A 25 -24.01 -24.63 -10.00
C VAL A 25 -23.07 -23.61 -9.33
N ASP A 26 -21.85 -24.01 -8.96
CA ASP A 26 -20.84 -23.14 -8.37
C ASP A 26 -19.75 -22.73 -9.39
N ASP A 27 -20.06 -22.81 -10.69
CA ASP A 27 -19.21 -22.44 -11.83
C ASP A 27 -17.90 -23.24 -11.94
N ASN A 28 -17.83 -24.41 -11.31
CA ASN A 28 -16.68 -25.31 -11.45
C ASN A 28 -16.78 -26.06 -12.78
N SER A 29 -15.65 -26.17 -13.50
CA SER A 29 -15.54 -27.09 -14.64
C SER A 29 -15.45 -28.53 -14.13
N VAL A 30 -16.51 -29.30 -14.34
CA VAL A 30 -16.67 -30.70 -13.91
C VAL A 30 -16.93 -31.62 -15.12
N ALA A 31 -16.40 -32.84 -15.09
CA ALA A 31 -16.62 -33.81 -16.15
C ALA A 31 -18.01 -34.46 -16.01
N ASN A 32 -18.81 -34.43 -17.08
CA ASN A 32 -20.05 -35.17 -17.18
C ASN A 32 -19.73 -36.67 -17.36
N ILE A 33 -19.88 -37.43 -16.28
CA ILE A 33 -19.44 -38.83 -16.21
C ILE A 33 -20.23 -39.74 -17.19
N GLU A 34 -21.47 -39.40 -17.51
CA GLU A 34 -22.27 -40.16 -18.48
C GLU A 34 -21.69 -40.00 -19.88
N ARG A 35 -21.44 -38.76 -20.31
CA ARG A 35 -20.80 -38.49 -21.61
C ARG A 35 -19.41 -39.10 -21.72
N VAL A 36 -18.63 -39.09 -20.63
CA VAL A 36 -17.32 -39.75 -20.61
C VAL A 36 -17.47 -41.25 -20.87
N LYS A 37 -18.40 -41.92 -20.19
CA LYS A 37 -18.67 -43.35 -20.42
C LYS A 37 -19.10 -43.61 -21.85
N ASP A 38 -19.94 -42.75 -22.43
CA ASP A 38 -20.40 -42.89 -23.82
C ASP A 38 -19.23 -42.76 -24.82
N ILE A 39 -18.32 -41.80 -24.61
CA ILE A 39 -17.14 -41.63 -25.46
C ILE A 39 -16.17 -42.81 -25.32
N LEU A 40 -15.96 -43.31 -24.11
CA LEU A 40 -15.12 -44.50 -23.88
C LEU A 40 -15.70 -45.72 -24.61
N GLN A 41 -17.02 -45.95 -24.49
CA GLN A 41 -17.71 -47.01 -25.21
C GLN A 41 -17.64 -46.84 -26.73
N LEU A 42 -17.81 -45.61 -27.24
CA LEU A 42 -17.69 -45.30 -28.66
C LEU A 42 -16.30 -45.67 -29.18
N LYS A 43 -15.25 -45.25 -28.47
CA LYS A 43 -13.84 -45.54 -28.84
C LYS A 43 -13.52 -47.03 -28.76
N ARG A 44 -14.06 -47.74 -27.77
CA ARG A 44 -13.99 -49.20 -27.68
C ARG A 44 -14.66 -49.87 -28.89
N SER A 45 -15.80 -49.35 -29.34
CA SER A 45 -16.54 -49.89 -30.48
C SER A 45 -15.86 -49.62 -31.84
N GLU A 46 -15.25 -48.44 -32.01
CA GLU A 46 -14.50 -48.05 -33.21
C GLU A 46 -13.30 -48.97 -33.46
N ARG A 47 -12.48 -49.20 -32.43
CA ARG A 47 -11.31 -50.10 -32.50
C ARG A 47 -11.67 -51.56 -32.78
N ARG A 48 -12.86 -52.00 -32.33
CA ARG A 48 -13.40 -53.32 -32.71
C ARG A 48 -13.78 -53.37 -34.19
N GLY A 49 -14.34 -52.27 -34.73
CA GLY A 49 -14.71 -52.14 -36.14
C GLY A 49 -13.50 -52.12 -37.09
N GLU A 50 -12.34 -51.64 -36.61
CA GLU A 50 -11.08 -51.62 -37.37
C GLU A 50 -10.40 -53.00 -37.49
N GLY A 51 -11.00 -54.08 -36.95
CA GLY A 51 -10.52 -55.45 -37.13
C GLY A 51 -9.38 -55.86 -36.17
N VAL A 52 -9.14 -55.10 -35.10
CA VAL A 52 -8.20 -55.48 -34.05
C VAL A 52 -8.77 -56.65 -33.23
N LEU A 53 -8.13 -57.81 -33.30
CA LEU A 53 -8.45 -58.98 -32.48
C LEU A 53 -7.97 -58.76 -31.05
N LEU A 54 -8.87 -58.28 -30.18
CA LEU A 54 -8.62 -58.13 -28.75
C LEU A 54 -8.84 -59.47 -28.04
N THR A 55 -7.86 -59.90 -27.23
CA THR A 55 -7.99 -61.09 -26.38
C THR A 55 -8.87 -60.80 -25.16
N ALA A 56 -9.35 -61.85 -24.48
CA ALA A 56 -10.07 -61.69 -23.21
C ALA A 56 -9.25 -60.96 -22.14
N GLN A 57 -7.91 -61.11 -22.18
CA GLN A 57 -7.00 -60.41 -21.28
C GLN A 57 -6.91 -58.92 -21.61
N ASP A 58 -6.87 -58.56 -22.90
CA ASP A 58 -6.89 -57.15 -23.34
C ASP A 58 -8.19 -56.45 -22.94
N PHE A 59 -9.33 -57.16 -22.99
CA PHE A 59 -10.59 -56.60 -22.52
C PHE A 59 -10.60 -56.29 -21.03
N ALA A 60 -10.03 -57.16 -20.20
CA ALA A 60 -9.92 -56.91 -18.76
C ALA A 60 -9.02 -55.69 -18.47
N VAL A 61 -7.92 -55.53 -19.22
CA VAL A 61 -7.03 -54.36 -19.09
C VAL A 61 -7.73 -53.07 -19.52
N ILE A 62 -8.48 -53.09 -20.63
CA ILE A 62 -9.25 -51.93 -21.10
C ILE A 62 -10.34 -51.55 -20.11
N GLU A 63 -11.08 -52.53 -19.56
CA GLU A 63 -12.13 -52.26 -18.56
C GLU A 63 -11.55 -51.70 -17.25
N GLN A 64 -10.38 -52.19 -16.83
CA GLN A 64 -9.67 -51.63 -15.70
C GLN A 64 -9.22 -50.18 -15.98
N GLU A 65 -8.70 -49.91 -17.18
CA GLU A 65 -8.32 -48.56 -17.62
C GLU A 65 -9.53 -47.61 -17.64
N GLU A 66 -10.67 -48.02 -18.21
CA GLU A 66 -11.93 -47.26 -18.19
C GLU A 66 -12.37 -46.92 -16.77
N ALA A 67 -12.38 -47.92 -15.87
CA ALA A 67 -12.76 -47.73 -14.48
C ALA A 67 -11.84 -46.71 -13.78
N SER A 68 -10.53 -46.82 -13.98
CA SER A 68 -9.55 -45.87 -13.43
C SER A 68 -9.74 -44.44 -13.97
N ILE A 69 -10.06 -44.27 -15.26
CA ILE A 69 -10.37 -42.96 -15.84
C ILE A 69 -11.60 -42.34 -15.16
N VAL A 70 -12.72 -43.07 -15.09
CA VAL A 70 -13.93 -42.46 -14.50
C VAL A 70 -13.79 -42.26 -12.99
N GLU A 71 -13.08 -43.13 -12.28
CA GLU A 71 -12.80 -42.95 -10.85
C GLU A 71 -11.98 -41.67 -10.61
N HIS A 72 -10.92 -41.45 -11.40
CA HIS A 72 -10.12 -40.24 -11.33
C HIS A 72 -10.97 -38.98 -11.60
N LEU A 73 -11.81 -39.00 -12.63
CA LEU A 73 -12.68 -37.86 -12.98
C LEU A 73 -13.75 -37.60 -11.91
N VAL A 74 -14.36 -38.64 -11.34
CA VAL A 74 -15.31 -38.51 -10.22
C VAL A 74 -14.60 -37.92 -9.00
N SER A 75 -13.39 -38.38 -8.68
CA SER A 75 -12.60 -37.87 -7.56
C SER A 75 -12.24 -36.39 -7.78
N SER A 76 -11.80 -36.03 -8.99
CA SER A 76 -11.49 -34.65 -9.38
C SER A 76 -12.70 -33.72 -9.30
N ASN A 77 -13.86 -34.15 -9.80
CA ASN A 77 -15.11 -33.39 -9.69
C ASN A 77 -15.49 -33.14 -8.24
N ARG A 78 -15.48 -34.18 -7.40
CA ARG A 78 -15.79 -34.07 -5.97
C ARG A 78 -14.82 -33.15 -5.25
N GLN A 79 -13.53 -33.19 -5.61
CA GLN A 79 -12.53 -32.31 -5.03
C GLN A 79 -12.79 -30.84 -5.34
N LYS A 80 -13.10 -30.51 -6.60
CA LYS A 80 -13.47 -29.14 -7.01
C LYS A 80 -14.72 -28.66 -6.28
N GLN A 81 -15.75 -29.51 -6.22
CA GLN A 81 -16.99 -29.20 -5.52
C GLN A 81 -16.78 -28.98 -4.02
N ILE A 82 -16.03 -29.87 -3.35
CA ILE A 82 -15.73 -29.72 -1.93
C ILE A 82 -14.93 -28.44 -1.67
N ALA A 83 -13.96 -28.10 -2.53
CA ALA A 83 -13.18 -26.88 -2.41
C ALA A 83 -14.10 -25.64 -2.50
N SER A 84 -14.93 -25.55 -3.55
CA SER A 84 -15.87 -24.44 -3.74
C SER A 84 -16.87 -24.32 -2.58
N GLN A 85 -17.45 -25.44 -2.15
CA GLN A 85 -18.37 -25.48 -1.01
C GLN A 85 -17.69 -25.07 0.30
N SER A 86 -16.46 -25.53 0.54
CA SER A 86 -15.70 -25.16 1.74
C SER A 86 -15.40 -23.67 1.79
N LEU A 87 -15.04 -23.06 0.64
CA LEU A 87 -14.85 -21.62 0.52
C LEU A 87 -16.17 -20.87 0.78
N ARG A 88 -17.30 -21.37 0.27
CA ARG A 88 -18.62 -20.76 0.50
C ARG A 88 -19.01 -20.79 1.98
N VAL A 89 -18.76 -21.89 2.67
CA VAL A 89 -18.97 -21.98 4.13
C VAL A 89 -18.07 -21.00 4.87
N LEU A 90 -16.80 -20.90 4.48
CA LEU A 90 -15.86 -19.96 5.08
C LEU A 90 -16.30 -18.50 4.90
N LYS A 91 -16.79 -18.12 3.70
CA LYS A 91 -17.36 -16.79 3.41
C LYS A 91 -18.55 -16.49 4.32
N THR A 92 -19.46 -17.44 4.47
CA THR A 92 -20.63 -17.27 5.36
C THR A 92 -20.22 -17.13 6.82
N TRP A 93 -19.26 -17.94 7.28
CA TRP A 93 -18.75 -17.89 8.66
C TRP A 93 -18.01 -16.58 8.96
N THR A 94 -17.13 -16.13 8.07
CA THR A 94 -16.43 -14.84 8.21
C THR A 94 -17.39 -13.65 8.15
N SER A 95 -18.40 -13.70 7.28
CA SER A 95 -19.45 -12.67 7.21
C SER A 95 -20.28 -12.61 8.49
N LEU A 96 -20.65 -13.76 9.07
CA LEU A 96 -21.33 -13.82 10.36
C LEU A 96 -20.50 -13.16 11.46
N LEU A 97 -19.21 -13.50 11.55
CA LEU A 97 -18.32 -12.90 12.55
C LEU A 97 -18.14 -11.41 12.33
N LEU A 98 -18.06 -10.94 11.08
CA LEU A 98 -17.99 -9.53 10.76
C LEU A 98 -19.24 -8.79 11.26
N VAL A 99 -20.43 -9.34 11.01
CA VAL A 99 -21.69 -8.79 11.53
C VAL A 99 -21.69 -8.80 13.07
N MET A 100 -21.18 -9.85 13.71
CA MET A 100 -21.04 -9.88 15.16
C MET A 100 -20.03 -8.84 15.68
N VAL A 101 -18.96 -8.53 14.95
CA VAL A 101 -18.00 -7.49 15.36
C VAL A 101 -18.61 -6.10 15.24
N GLU A 102 -19.37 -5.83 14.18
CA GLU A 102 -19.95 -4.51 13.90
C GLU A 102 -21.22 -4.22 14.71
N SER A 103 -22.09 -5.23 14.88
CA SER A 103 -23.42 -5.05 15.47
C SER A 103 -23.48 -5.29 16.97
N ASN A 104 -22.44 -5.86 17.59
CA ASN A 104 -22.46 -6.10 19.03
C ASN A 104 -21.97 -4.87 19.81
N ASP A 105 -22.73 -4.51 20.84
CA ASP A 105 -22.38 -3.49 21.85
C ASP A 105 -21.37 -4.00 22.89
N PHE A 106 -20.49 -4.95 22.54
CA PHE A 106 -19.50 -5.44 23.49
C PHE A 106 -18.57 -4.30 23.89
N LYS A 107 -18.45 -4.06 25.20
CA LYS A 107 -17.57 -3.04 25.78
C LYS A 107 -16.57 -3.71 26.74
N GLY A 108 -15.41 -3.07 26.89
CA GLY A 108 -14.37 -3.52 27.80
C GLY A 108 -13.86 -4.93 27.50
N SER A 109 -13.66 -5.73 28.56
CA SER A 109 -13.01 -7.04 28.51
C SER A 109 -13.74 -8.07 27.65
N ALA A 110 -15.07 -8.06 27.60
CA ALA A 110 -15.84 -9.00 26.78
C ALA A 110 -15.56 -8.84 25.29
N ARG A 111 -15.42 -7.59 24.82
CA ARG A 111 -15.03 -7.28 23.44
C ARG A 111 -13.63 -7.78 23.15
N THR A 112 -12.67 -7.48 24.02
CA THR A 112 -11.27 -7.91 23.86
C THR A 112 -11.15 -9.43 23.83
N SER A 113 -11.87 -10.14 24.69
CA SER A 113 -11.91 -11.61 24.72
C SER A 113 -12.51 -12.21 23.44
N PHE A 114 -13.61 -11.64 22.94
CA PHE A 114 -14.23 -12.08 21.68
C PHE A 114 -13.28 -11.87 20.49
N LEU A 115 -12.61 -10.71 20.42
CA LEU A 115 -11.63 -10.41 19.38
C LEU A 115 -10.43 -11.36 19.47
N LEU A 116 -9.94 -11.64 20.68
CA LEU A 116 -8.85 -12.59 20.92
C LEU A 116 -9.22 -14.01 20.46
N GLN A 117 -10.40 -14.51 20.85
CA GLN A 117 -10.88 -15.84 20.43
C GLN A 117 -11.03 -15.93 18.92
N THR A 118 -11.55 -14.87 18.30
CA THR A 118 -11.68 -14.82 16.84
C THR A 118 -10.31 -14.84 16.15
N LEU A 119 -9.34 -14.05 16.64
CA LEU A 119 -7.97 -14.07 16.15
C LEU A 119 -7.35 -15.47 16.30
N GLN A 120 -7.50 -16.10 17.46
CA GLN A 120 -7.00 -17.46 17.72
C GLN A 120 -7.58 -18.49 16.75
N ALA A 121 -8.84 -18.35 16.35
CA ALA A 121 -9.49 -19.26 15.41
C ALA A 121 -8.99 -19.08 13.97
N ILE A 122 -8.77 -17.84 13.51
CA ILE A 122 -8.42 -17.58 12.11
C ILE A 122 -6.92 -17.76 11.81
N LEU A 123 -6.05 -17.51 12.78
CA LEU A 123 -4.59 -17.47 12.54
C LEU A 123 -4.00 -18.78 12.00
N PRO A 124 -4.33 -19.97 12.55
CA PRO A 124 -3.78 -21.23 12.02
C PRO A 124 -4.20 -21.49 10.57
N GLY A 125 -5.45 -21.17 10.24
CA GLY A 125 -5.96 -21.30 8.87
C GLY A 125 -5.31 -20.30 7.92
N LEU A 126 -5.13 -19.05 8.36
CA LEU A 126 -4.47 -18.02 7.56
C LEU A 126 -3.01 -18.39 7.28
N GLU A 127 -2.28 -18.88 8.28
CA GLU A 127 -0.89 -19.33 8.12
C GLU A 127 -0.76 -20.47 7.11
N LEU A 128 -1.71 -21.43 7.14
CA LEU A 128 -1.74 -22.54 6.21
C LEU A 128 -2.10 -22.10 4.78
N TYR A 129 -3.04 -21.17 4.62
CA TYR A 129 -3.57 -20.79 3.31
C TYR A 129 -2.85 -19.62 2.64
N ALA A 130 -2.09 -18.80 3.38
CA ALA A 130 -1.50 -17.56 2.90
C ALA A 130 -0.67 -17.69 1.60
N CYS A 131 -0.06 -18.86 1.36
CA CYS A 131 0.74 -19.11 0.16
C CYS A 131 -0.02 -19.89 -0.92
N ASP A 132 -0.81 -20.88 -0.52
CA ASP A 132 -1.30 -21.92 -1.44
C ASP A 132 -2.77 -21.71 -1.87
N ARG A 133 -3.54 -20.97 -1.07
CA ARG A 133 -5.00 -20.83 -1.22
C ARG A 133 -5.43 -19.38 -1.01
N PRO A 134 -5.23 -18.51 -2.02
CA PRO A 134 -5.42 -17.07 -1.86
C PRO A 134 -6.87 -16.67 -1.63
N ALA A 135 -7.85 -17.42 -2.15
CA ALA A 135 -9.27 -17.09 -1.96
C ALA A 135 -9.69 -17.30 -0.49
N GLU A 136 -9.33 -18.44 0.11
CA GLU A 136 -9.57 -18.73 1.52
C GLU A 136 -8.78 -17.82 2.44
N ALA A 137 -7.51 -17.56 2.10
CA ALA A 137 -6.66 -16.63 2.85
C ALA A 137 -7.22 -15.20 2.84
N ALA A 138 -7.83 -14.76 1.74
CA ALA A 138 -8.42 -13.42 1.62
C ALA A 138 -9.57 -13.22 2.62
N GLU A 139 -10.46 -14.21 2.77
CA GLU A 139 -11.58 -14.12 3.72
C GLU A 139 -11.08 -14.05 5.18
N LEU A 140 -10.09 -14.87 5.53
CA LEU A 140 -9.48 -14.86 6.86
C LEU A 140 -8.70 -13.57 7.14
N ALA A 141 -7.91 -13.10 6.17
CA ALA A 141 -7.15 -11.86 6.28
C ALA A 141 -8.07 -10.63 6.39
N LYS A 142 -9.18 -10.60 5.63
CA LYS A 142 -10.18 -9.54 5.71
C LYS A 142 -10.79 -9.44 7.10
N LEU A 143 -11.16 -10.59 7.69
CA LEU A 143 -11.63 -10.63 9.07
C LEU A 143 -10.54 -10.16 10.04
N GLY A 144 -9.30 -10.65 9.92
CA GLY A 144 -8.16 -10.21 10.72
C GLY A 144 -7.91 -8.70 10.65
N LYS A 145 -8.01 -8.11 9.45
CA LYS A 145 -7.93 -6.66 9.22
C LYS A 145 -9.01 -5.93 10.03
N VAL A 146 -10.28 -6.32 9.89
CA VAL A 146 -11.37 -5.62 10.61
C VAL A 146 -11.18 -5.71 12.13
N LEU A 147 -10.84 -6.89 12.64
CA LEU A 147 -10.56 -7.09 14.07
C LEU A 147 -9.45 -6.14 14.57
N LEU A 148 -8.35 -6.04 13.82
CA LEU A 148 -7.22 -5.16 14.16
C LEU A 148 -7.60 -3.67 14.14
N PHE A 149 -8.43 -3.22 13.19
CA PHE A 149 -8.88 -1.83 13.13
C PHE A 149 -9.91 -1.50 14.22
N LYS A 150 -10.65 -2.50 14.72
CA LYS A 150 -11.61 -2.34 15.82
C LYS A 150 -10.98 -2.43 17.20
N LEU A 151 -9.74 -2.88 17.32
CA LEU A 151 -9.00 -2.88 18.58
C LEU A 151 -8.50 -1.47 18.89
N ASP A 152 -8.71 -1.04 20.13
CA ASP A 152 -8.05 0.14 20.67
C ASP A 152 -6.64 -0.24 21.13
N LEU A 153 -5.64 0.20 20.38
CA LEU A 153 -4.22 -0.07 20.65
C LEU A 153 -3.59 0.98 21.57
N THR A 154 -4.32 2.07 21.86
CA THR A 154 -3.83 3.22 22.64
C THR A 154 -4.01 3.06 24.15
N THR A 155 -4.73 2.02 24.58
CA THR A 155 -4.98 1.75 26.00
C THR A 155 -3.68 1.44 26.74
N LYS A 156 -3.35 2.24 27.76
CA LYS A 156 -2.12 2.07 28.55
C LYS A 156 -2.23 0.86 29.47
N ALA A 157 -1.23 -0.04 29.38
CA ALA A 157 -1.14 -1.22 30.23
C ALA A 157 -1.14 -0.89 31.74
N SER A 158 -0.66 0.28 32.14
CA SER A 158 -0.57 0.72 33.55
C SER A 158 -1.91 1.08 34.22
N THR A 159 -3.00 1.18 33.46
CA THR A 159 -4.31 1.62 33.96
C THR A 159 -5.30 0.47 34.20
N VAL A 160 -4.88 -0.78 33.95
CA VAL A 160 -5.78 -1.93 33.85
C VAL A 160 -5.42 -3.02 34.85
N ASP A 161 -6.43 -3.72 35.36
CA ASP A 161 -6.29 -4.87 36.28
C ASP A 161 -5.36 -5.96 35.71
N LYS A 162 -4.70 -6.72 36.58
CA LYS A 162 -3.75 -7.80 36.20
C LYS A 162 -4.32 -8.80 35.18
N GLU A 163 -5.61 -9.16 35.29
CA GLU A 163 -6.26 -10.06 34.34
C GLU A 163 -6.39 -9.43 32.94
N SER A 164 -6.70 -8.14 32.88
CA SER A 164 -6.78 -7.39 31.63
C SER A 164 -5.41 -7.16 31.00
N GLN A 165 -4.36 -7.03 31.81
CA GLN A 165 -2.97 -6.98 31.32
C GLN A 165 -2.55 -8.31 30.67
N ASN A 166 -2.90 -9.45 31.28
CA ASN A 166 -2.62 -10.77 30.69
C ASN A 166 -3.38 -10.99 29.37
N ILE A 167 -4.66 -10.60 29.31
CA ILE A 167 -5.43 -10.65 28.07
C ILE A 167 -4.81 -9.73 27.02
N GLY A 168 -4.37 -8.53 27.40
CA GLY A 168 -3.65 -7.60 26.52
C GLY A 168 -2.38 -8.20 25.93
N SER A 169 -1.55 -8.88 26.74
CA SER A 169 -0.34 -9.53 26.24
C SER A 169 -0.63 -10.65 25.25
N LEU A 170 -1.68 -11.45 25.50
CA LEU A 170 -2.12 -12.49 24.57
C LEU A 170 -2.61 -11.88 23.26
N VAL A 171 -3.32 -10.75 23.31
CA VAL A 171 -3.73 -10.03 22.10
C VAL A 171 -2.51 -9.51 21.35
N SER A 172 -1.54 -8.88 22.02
CA SER A 172 -0.32 -8.40 21.35
C SER A 172 0.45 -9.53 20.67
N ASP A 173 0.55 -10.70 21.29
CA ASP A 173 1.19 -11.88 20.71
C ASP A 173 0.46 -12.35 19.44
N LYS A 174 -0.88 -12.38 19.45
CA LYS A 174 -1.68 -12.77 18.28
C LYS A 174 -1.65 -11.74 17.17
N LEU A 175 -1.61 -10.45 17.51
CA LEU A 175 -1.41 -9.39 16.52
C LEU A 175 -0.02 -9.45 15.89
N TYR A 176 1.01 -9.75 16.68
CA TYR A 176 2.36 -9.99 16.15
C TYR A 176 2.38 -11.21 15.20
N GLN A 177 1.70 -12.31 15.55
CA GLN A 177 1.56 -13.46 14.65
C GLN A 177 0.84 -13.08 13.33
N LEU A 178 -0.24 -12.31 13.40
CA LEU A 178 -0.96 -11.80 12.23
C LEU A 178 -0.04 -10.96 11.32
N PHE A 179 0.76 -10.07 11.94
CA PHE A 179 1.77 -9.27 11.25
C PHE A 179 2.82 -10.15 10.57
N GLN A 180 3.38 -11.14 11.28
CA GLN A 180 4.38 -12.04 10.71
C GLN A 180 3.86 -12.84 9.52
N ILE A 181 2.65 -13.41 9.60
CA ILE A 181 2.03 -14.15 8.49
C ILE A 181 1.85 -13.22 7.28
N SER A 182 1.39 -11.99 7.52
CA SER A 182 1.19 -10.98 6.47
C SER A 182 2.51 -10.60 5.79
N LEU A 183 3.59 -10.37 6.57
CA LEU A 183 4.92 -10.10 6.00
C LEU A 183 5.45 -11.28 5.19
N GLN A 184 5.26 -12.50 5.69
CA GLN A 184 5.71 -13.69 4.99
C GLN A 184 4.98 -13.87 3.65
N ALA A 185 3.66 -13.64 3.63
CA ALA A 185 2.85 -13.71 2.42
C ALA A 185 3.28 -12.67 1.38
N ILE A 186 3.49 -11.41 1.81
CA ILE A 186 4.04 -10.34 0.95
C ILE A 186 5.43 -10.75 0.45
N GLY A 187 6.33 -11.16 1.34
CA GLY A 187 7.71 -11.53 0.98
C GLY A 187 7.79 -12.70 0.00
N LYS A 188 6.82 -13.62 0.02
CA LYS A 188 6.70 -14.72 -0.96
C LYS A 188 6.02 -14.32 -2.27
N TRP A 189 5.53 -13.09 -2.38
CA TRP A 189 4.69 -12.62 -3.48
C TRP A 189 3.43 -13.49 -3.67
N ALA A 190 2.84 -13.95 -2.57
CA ALA A 190 1.69 -14.84 -2.62
C ALA A 190 0.39 -14.09 -2.93
N GLY A 191 -0.48 -14.73 -3.71
CA GLY A 191 -1.84 -14.25 -4.01
C GLY A 191 -1.92 -13.11 -5.03
N THR A 192 -3.14 -12.61 -5.24
CA THR A 192 -3.44 -11.50 -6.15
C THR A 192 -3.07 -10.15 -5.53
N SER A 193 -3.11 -9.09 -6.34
CA SER A 193 -2.91 -7.71 -5.87
C SER A 193 -3.88 -7.33 -4.75
N ASP A 194 -5.14 -7.80 -4.83
CA ASP A 194 -6.19 -7.48 -3.86
C ASP A 194 -5.90 -8.00 -2.45
N ILE A 195 -5.43 -9.25 -2.33
CA ILE A 195 -5.10 -9.80 -1.00
C ILE A 195 -3.83 -9.15 -0.43
N ARG A 196 -2.88 -8.75 -1.28
CA ARG A 196 -1.72 -7.98 -0.83
C ARG A 196 -2.12 -6.61 -0.29
N ALA A 197 -3.11 -5.94 -0.87
CA ALA A 197 -3.68 -4.71 -0.32
C ALA A 197 -4.23 -4.90 1.11
N ILE A 198 -4.82 -6.07 1.39
CA ILE A 198 -5.28 -6.45 2.74
C ILE A 198 -4.08 -6.61 3.68
N TYR A 199 -3.04 -7.34 3.25
CA TYR A 199 -1.82 -7.51 4.05
C TYR A 199 -1.14 -6.18 4.35
N TYR A 200 -1.06 -5.27 3.38
CA TYR A 200 -0.52 -3.92 3.60
C TYR A 200 -1.32 -3.14 4.64
N SER A 201 -2.64 -3.22 4.58
CA SER A 201 -3.53 -2.58 5.58
C SER A 201 -3.28 -3.13 6.99
N ILE A 202 -3.10 -4.46 7.12
CA ILE A 202 -2.81 -5.12 8.40
C ILE A 202 -1.46 -4.63 8.94
N CYS A 203 -0.40 -4.68 8.11
CA CYS A 203 0.93 -4.25 8.50
C CYS A 203 0.96 -2.75 8.87
N TYR A 204 0.30 -1.89 8.08
CA TYR A 204 0.17 -0.47 8.36
C TYR A 204 -0.47 -0.21 9.72
N ARG A 205 -1.62 -0.83 10.00
CA ARG A 205 -2.33 -0.62 11.27
C ARG A 205 -1.54 -1.15 12.45
N TYR A 206 -0.87 -2.28 12.28
CA TYR A 206 0.00 -2.85 13.32
C TYR A 206 1.16 -1.90 13.67
N LEU A 207 1.86 -1.38 12.65
CA LEU A 207 3.00 -0.47 12.84
C LEU A 207 2.56 0.89 13.41
N THR A 208 1.46 1.45 12.93
CA THR A 208 0.93 2.73 13.47
C THR A 208 0.46 2.59 14.91
N GLY A 209 -0.09 1.43 15.28
CA GLY A 209 -0.45 1.11 16.66
C GLY A 209 0.74 1.02 17.63
N MET A 210 1.98 1.04 17.11
CA MET A 210 3.19 1.07 17.93
C MET A 210 3.73 2.47 18.18
N VAL A 211 3.32 3.50 17.43
CA VAL A 211 3.96 4.83 17.47
C VAL A 211 3.69 5.56 18.80
N ASP A 212 2.53 5.35 19.41
CA ASP A 212 2.13 5.94 20.69
C ASP A 212 2.51 5.06 21.91
N GLU A 213 2.39 5.57 23.14
CA GLU A 213 2.56 4.83 24.42
C GLU A 213 1.45 3.77 24.64
N GLY A 214 1.31 2.83 23.73
CA GLY A 214 0.27 1.81 23.70
C GLY A 214 0.73 0.40 24.08
N MET A 215 -0.19 -0.55 23.96
CA MET A 215 0.01 -1.97 24.27
C MET A 215 1.16 -2.63 23.48
N LEU A 216 1.49 -2.11 22.29
CA LEU A 216 2.45 -2.72 21.37
C LEU A 216 3.88 -2.17 21.50
N VAL A 217 4.14 -1.20 22.38
CA VAL A 217 5.46 -0.54 22.49
C VAL A 217 6.56 -1.53 22.89
N ALA A 218 6.25 -2.49 23.76
CA ALA A 218 7.22 -3.51 24.17
C ALA A 218 7.71 -4.40 23.01
N GLU A 219 6.90 -4.54 21.95
CA GLU A 219 7.19 -5.38 20.79
C GLU A 219 7.99 -4.65 19.69
N ARG A 220 8.31 -3.35 19.84
CA ARG A 220 9.01 -2.57 18.81
C ARG A 220 10.37 -3.17 18.40
N PRO A 221 11.28 -3.55 19.33
CA PRO A 221 12.59 -4.09 18.93
C PRO A 221 12.47 -5.42 18.16
N LYS A 222 11.52 -6.26 18.56
CA LYS A 222 11.23 -7.54 17.92
C LYS A 222 10.64 -7.36 16.52
N THR A 223 9.76 -6.37 16.37
CA THR A 223 9.16 -5.98 15.09
C THR A 223 10.21 -5.45 14.12
N MET A 224 11.11 -4.57 14.60
CA MET A 224 12.21 -4.05 13.79
C MET A 224 13.12 -5.18 13.28
N ARG A 225 13.54 -6.09 14.15
CA ARG A 225 14.34 -7.26 13.76
C ARG A 225 13.63 -8.10 12.70
N THR A 226 12.32 -8.27 12.81
CA THR A 226 11.53 -9.04 11.83
C THR A 226 11.52 -8.38 10.46
N ILE A 227 11.30 -7.07 10.40
CA ILE A 227 11.38 -6.30 9.14
C ILE A 227 12.77 -6.46 8.51
N GLN A 228 13.83 -6.34 9.31
CA GLN A 228 15.21 -6.52 8.86
C GLN A 228 15.51 -7.95 8.37
N MET A 229 14.95 -8.97 9.01
CA MET A 229 15.13 -10.38 8.61
C MET A 229 14.51 -10.69 7.24
N TYR A 230 13.30 -10.17 6.96
CA TYR A 230 12.71 -10.29 5.62
C TYR A 230 13.45 -9.43 4.59
N GLY A 231 14.02 -8.31 5.04
CA GLY A 231 15.03 -7.55 4.33
C GLY A 231 14.57 -7.02 2.98
N GLU A 232 15.51 -7.01 2.03
CA GLU A 232 15.30 -6.41 0.71
C GLU A 232 14.21 -7.06 -0.11
N ARG A 233 14.04 -8.39 -0.01
CA ARG A 233 13.02 -9.11 -0.79
C ARG A 233 11.62 -8.58 -0.50
N LEU A 234 11.32 -8.36 0.78
CA LEU A 234 10.04 -7.79 1.19
C LEU A 234 9.87 -6.37 0.65
N ILE A 235 10.89 -5.52 0.80
CA ILE A 235 10.83 -4.13 0.36
C ILE A 235 10.70 -4.03 -1.16
N SER A 236 11.38 -4.90 -1.92
CA SER A 236 11.27 -4.96 -3.39
C SER A 236 9.84 -5.20 -3.83
N ILE A 237 9.16 -6.20 -3.26
CA ILE A 237 7.78 -6.52 -3.65
C ILE A 237 6.83 -5.36 -3.33
N ILE A 238 6.99 -4.71 -2.17
CA ILE A 238 6.17 -3.54 -1.82
C ILE A 238 6.46 -2.37 -2.80
N CYS A 239 7.72 -2.17 -3.21
CA CYS A 239 8.10 -1.15 -4.19
C CYS A 239 7.49 -1.43 -5.57
N ASP A 240 7.52 -2.68 -6.02
CA ASP A 240 6.95 -3.12 -7.29
C ASP A 240 5.43 -2.92 -7.29
N ASP A 241 4.74 -3.29 -6.21
CA ASP A 241 3.29 -3.08 -6.10
C ASP A 241 2.93 -1.59 -6.00
N ALA A 242 3.78 -0.73 -5.44
CA ALA A 242 3.54 0.71 -5.36
C ALA A 242 3.54 1.46 -6.71
N TYR A 243 3.95 0.80 -7.81
CA TYR A 243 3.91 1.36 -9.18
C TYR A 243 3.31 0.43 -10.24
N GLY A 244 3.32 -0.90 -10.03
CA GLY A 244 2.93 -1.89 -11.04
C GLY A 244 1.64 -2.64 -10.76
N SER A 245 0.93 -2.32 -9.66
CA SER A 245 -0.26 -3.06 -9.22
C SER A 245 -1.57 -2.28 -9.37
N GLU A 246 -2.68 -2.93 -9.07
CA GLU A 246 -4.02 -2.32 -9.09
C GLU A 246 -4.12 -1.15 -8.09
N PRO A 247 -4.98 -0.13 -8.32
CA PRO A 247 -4.98 1.12 -7.55
C PRO A 247 -5.04 0.95 -6.02
N ASP A 248 -5.82 -0.01 -5.53
CA ASP A 248 -5.97 -0.28 -4.09
C ASP A 248 -4.68 -0.85 -3.47
N SER A 249 -4.03 -1.77 -4.19
CA SER A 249 -2.76 -2.36 -3.79
C SER A 249 -1.62 -1.35 -3.89
N GLN A 250 -1.62 -0.54 -4.95
CA GLN A 250 -0.67 0.54 -5.16
C GLN A 250 -0.70 1.54 -4.00
N THR A 251 -1.89 1.97 -3.61
CA THR A 251 -2.12 2.88 -2.49
C THR A 251 -1.74 2.22 -1.16
N GLY A 252 -2.17 0.97 -0.93
CA GLY A 252 -1.83 0.21 0.27
C GLY A 252 -0.32 0.02 0.44
N ALA A 253 0.40 -0.28 -0.64
CA ALA A 253 1.84 -0.43 -0.66
C ALA A 253 2.54 0.89 -0.31
N MET A 254 2.13 2.00 -0.95
CA MET A 254 2.68 3.33 -0.67
C MET A 254 2.48 3.75 0.79
N ILE A 255 1.29 3.52 1.34
CA ILE A 255 0.97 3.79 2.75
C ILE A 255 1.81 2.92 3.69
N LEU A 256 2.02 1.65 3.36
CA LEU A 256 2.86 0.76 4.16
C LEU A 256 4.33 1.22 4.13
N LEU A 257 4.87 1.61 2.98
CA LEU A 257 6.24 2.16 2.89
C LEU A 257 6.40 3.38 3.78
N ASN A 258 5.38 4.26 3.81
CA ASN A 258 5.36 5.41 4.69
C ASN A 258 5.44 5.00 6.17
N ALA A 259 4.64 4.01 6.59
CA ALA A 259 4.69 3.48 7.95
C ALA A 259 6.02 2.79 8.28
N LEU A 260 6.62 2.06 7.34
CA LEU A 260 7.93 1.41 7.53
C LEU A 260 9.05 2.44 7.70
N VAL A 261 9.05 3.52 6.92
CA VAL A 261 10.03 4.60 7.06
C VAL A 261 9.83 5.32 8.39
N ASN A 262 8.59 5.67 8.76
CA ASN A 262 8.30 6.33 10.03
C ASN A 262 8.70 5.46 11.24
N PHE A 263 8.36 4.16 11.20
CA PHE A 263 8.76 3.20 12.23
C PHE A 263 10.29 3.07 12.33
N SER A 264 10.97 3.01 11.19
CA SER A 264 12.44 2.96 11.14
C SER A 264 13.10 4.20 11.71
N ARG A 265 12.50 5.37 11.51
CA ARG A 265 12.95 6.63 12.11
C ARG A 265 12.78 6.64 13.62
N ALA A 266 11.63 6.16 14.13
CA ALA A 266 11.37 6.10 15.56
C ALA A 266 12.37 5.20 16.30
N GLU A 267 12.85 4.15 15.64
CA GLU A 267 13.85 3.20 16.16
C GLU A 267 15.30 3.54 15.74
N ASP A 268 15.53 4.72 15.16
CA ASP A 268 16.84 5.19 14.64
C ASP A 268 17.58 4.16 13.75
N SER A 269 16.83 3.42 12.93
CA SER A 269 17.37 2.42 12.01
C SER A 269 17.41 2.93 10.57
N PRO A 270 18.58 2.98 9.90
CA PRO A 270 18.68 3.43 8.52
C PRO A 270 18.24 2.36 7.50
N HIS A 271 18.00 1.12 7.94
CA HIS A 271 17.88 -0.06 7.08
C HIS A 271 16.84 0.08 5.96
N VAL A 272 15.62 0.52 6.27
CA VAL A 272 14.55 0.67 5.27
C VAL A 272 14.92 1.74 4.25
N ILE A 273 15.39 2.90 4.70
CA ILE A 273 15.75 4.04 3.83
C ILE A 273 16.92 3.67 2.89
N GLU A 274 17.95 2.99 3.42
CA GLU A 274 19.07 2.52 2.62
C GLU A 274 18.65 1.47 1.58
N THR A 275 17.73 0.58 1.96
CA THR A 275 17.20 -0.43 1.04
C THR A 275 16.36 0.20 -0.07
N LEU A 276 15.51 1.18 0.24
CA LEU A 276 14.75 1.94 -0.77
C LEU A 276 15.67 2.64 -1.77
N ASN A 277 16.78 3.22 -1.30
CA ASN A 277 17.77 3.82 -2.19
C ASN A 277 18.47 2.77 -3.07
N ARG A 278 18.85 1.63 -2.50
CA ARG A 278 19.54 0.55 -3.22
C ARG A 278 18.67 -0.09 -4.30
N LEU A 279 17.37 -0.20 -4.04
CA LEU A 279 16.35 -0.63 -5.01
C LEU A 279 15.99 0.47 -6.03
N ASN A 280 16.64 1.64 -5.97
CA ASN A 280 16.35 2.83 -6.79
C ASN A 280 14.89 3.33 -6.69
N PHE A 281 14.17 2.96 -5.62
CA PHE A 281 12.77 3.35 -5.45
C PHE A 281 12.65 4.85 -5.22
N ILE A 282 13.54 5.45 -4.41
CA ILE A 282 13.56 6.90 -4.18
C ILE A 282 13.75 7.66 -5.51
N GLY A 283 14.62 7.17 -6.39
CA GLY A 283 14.83 7.73 -7.72
C GLY A 283 13.55 7.71 -8.57
N ILE A 284 12.85 6.58 -8.60
CA ILE A 284 11.57 6.43 -9.32
C ILE A 284 10.51 7.39 -8.77
N VAL A 285 10.38 7.48 -7.44
CA VAL A 285 9.40 8.38 -6.81
C VAL A 285 9.68 9.84 -7.17
N ILE A 286 10.94 10.26 -7.11
CA ILE A 286 11.33 11.62 -7.49
C ILE A 286 11.10 11.88 -8.98
N ASP A 287 11.45 10.93 -9.85
CA ASP A 287 11.23 11.09 -11.28
C ASP A 287 9.74 11.22 -11.64
N SER A 288 8.87 10.52 -10.92
CA SER A 288 7.41 10.64 -11.10
C SER A 288 6.87 12.05 -10.81
N LEU A 289 7.59 12.86 -10.01
CA LEU A 289 7.16 14.23 -9.71
C LEU A 289 7.17 15.16 -10.93
N ARG A 290 7.87 14.80 -12.01
CA ARG A 290 7.86 15.59 -13.25
C ARG A 290 6.45 15.79 -13.81
N ASN A 291 5.51 14.90 -13.51
CA ASN A 291 4.14 15.00 -13.97
C ASN A 291 3.16 15.42 -12.87
N VAL A 292 3.63 15.75 -11.65
CA VAL A 292 2.79 15.94 -10.46
C VAL A 292 1.72 17.03 -10.65
N HIS A 293 2.07 18.12 -11.33
CA HIS A 293 1.12 19.20 -11.60
C HIS A 293 -0.02 18.76 -12.54
N GLY A 294 0.31 17.98 -13.57
CA GLY A 294 -0.66 17.41 -14.50
C GLY A 294 -1.55 16.36 -13.85
N GLU A 295 -0.95 15.44 -13.08
CA GLU A 295 -1.66 14.43 -12.28
C GLU A 295 -2.65 15.08 -11.31
N TRP A 296 -2.20 16.09 -10.57
CA TRP A 296 -3.04 16.81 -9.61
C TRP A 296 -4.21 17.56 -10.28
N THR A 297 -3.94 18.22 -11.39
CA THR A 297 -4.98 18.90 -12.18
C THR A 297 -6.00 17.90 -12.73
N HIS A 298 -5.56 16.72 -13.15
CA HIS A 298 -6.45 15.64 -13.58
C HIS A 298 -7.35 15.17 -12.42
N ILE A 299 -6.77 14.91 -11.24
CA ILE A 299 -7.50 14.52 -10.02
C ILE A 299 -8.59 15.54 -9.67
N ILE A 300 -8.28 16.84 -9.71
CA ILE A 300 -9.26 17.90 -9.43
C ILE A 300 -10.40 17.89 -10.45
N LYS A 301 -10.13 17.57 -11.72
CA LYS A 301 -11.16 17.54 -12.78
C LYS A 301 -12.04 16.30 -12.71
N THR A 302 -11.48 15.15 -12.37
CA THR A 302 -12.20 13.87 -12.31
C THR A 302 -12.79 13.57 -10.94
N GLU A 303 -12.38 14.30 -9.90
CA GLU A 303 -12.71 14.04 -8.49
C GLU A 303 -12.34 12.62 -8.03
N ASP A 304 -11.24 12.08 -8.58
CA ASP A 304 -10.74 10.74 -8.25
C ASP A 304 -10.02 10.72 -6.88
N LYS A 305 -10.79 10.36 -5.85
CA LYS A 305 -10.30 10.25 -4.46
C LYS A 305 -9.23 9.18 -4.26
N ALA A 306 -9.25 8.11 -5.06
CA ALA A 306 -8.27 7.04 -4.93
C ALA A 306 -6.89 7.53 -5.38
N GLN A 307 -6.84 8.20 -6.54
CA GLN A 307 -5.62 8.84 -7.03
C GLN A 307 -5.15 9.98 -6.12
N GLU A 308 -6.07 10.77 -5.55
CA GLU A 308 -5.73 11.80 -4.55
C GLU A 308 -5.03 11.21 -3.32
N THR A 309 -5.55 10.08 -2.82
CA THR A 309 -4.99 9.37 -1.66
C THR A 309 -3.61 8.79 -1.98
N TYR A 310 -3.45 8.20 -3.17
CA TYR A 310 -2.17 7.67 -3.63
C TYR A 310 -1.11 8.78 -3.73
N LEU A 311 -1.43 9.89 -4.38
CA LEU A 311 -0.49 11.01 -4.54
C LEU A 311 -0.18 11.68 -3.19
N SER A 312 -1.17 11.85 -2.32
CA SER A 312 -0.93 12.34 -0.95
C SER A 312 0.00 11.41 -0.16
N SER A 313 -0.16 10.09 -0.29
CA SER A 313 0.73 9.10 0.35
C SER A 313 2.15 9.14 -0.21
N LYS A 314 2.28 9.37 -1.53
CA LYS A 314 3.57 9.56 -2.22
C LYS A 314 4.32 10.80 -1.69
N LEU A 315 3.64 11.94 -1.58
CA LEU A 315 4.21 13.18 -1.04
C LEU A 315 4.57 13.04 0.44
N ALA A 316 3.73 12.36 1.23
CA ALA A 316 4.02 12.08 2.63
C ALA A 316 5.28 11.22 2.81
N LEU A 317 5.45 10.18 1.98
CA LEU A 317 6.66 9.35 1.98
C LEU A 317 7.92 10.18 1.69
N LEU A 318 7.86 11.06 0.69
CA LEU A 318 8.98 11.95 0.36
C LEU A 318 9.32 12.90 1.51
N LEU A 319 8.32 13.46 2.18
CA LEU A 319 8.52 14.30 3.36
C LEU A 319 9.19 13.51 4.48
N GLN A 320 8.72 12.29 4.77
CA GLN A 320 9.30 11.42 5.79
C GLN A 320 10.76 11.06 5.50
N LEU A 321 11.10 10.80 4.23
CA LEU A 321 12.49 10.59 3.80
C LEU A 321 13.33 11.86 3.99
N ALA A 322 12.80 13.01 3.57
CA ALA A 322 13.47 14.31 3.64
C ALA A 322 13.75 14.78 5.08
N GLN A 323 12.97 14.32 6.07
CA GLN A 323 13.18 14.62 7.49
C GLN A 323 14.31 13.80 8.14
N THR A 324 15.04 12.98 7.39
CA THR A 324 16.23 12.26 7.89
C THR A 324 17.47 12.68 7.12
N ARG A 325 18.63 12.69 7.77
CA ARG A 325 19.89 13.09 7.13
C ARG A 325 20.29 12.22 5.94
N ILE A 326 19.99 10.91 6.03
CA ILE A 326 20.28 9.92 4.99
C ILE A 326 19.23 9.99 3.87
N GLY A 327 17.94 10.04 4.20
CA GLY A 327 16.88 10.15 3.21
C GLY A 327 16.92 11.47 2.43
N ALA A 328 17.17 12.60 3.10
CA ALA A 328 17.38 13.90 2.44
C ALA A 328 18.55 13.87 1.45
N LYS A 329 19.64 13.16 1.77
CA LYS A 329 20.77 12.97 0.86
C LYS A 329 20.30 12.27 -0.42
N TYR A 330 19.58 11.15 -0.28
CA TYR A 330 19.12 10.37 -1.42
C TYR A 330 18.08 11.13 -2.26
N VAL A 331 17.13 11.80 -1.62
CA VAL A 331 16.11 12.64 -2.30
C VAL A 331 16.77 13.76 -3.11
N LEU A 332 17.75 14.47 -2.57
CA LEU A 332 18.46 15.53 -3.30
C LEU A 332 19.37 14.96 -4.40
N HIS A 333 20.04 13.84 -4.15
CA HIS A 333 20.87 13.16 -5.17
C HIS A 333 20.03 12.65 -6.35
N ALA A 334 18.76 12.31 -6.11
CA ALA A 334 17.79 11.95 -7.14
C ALA A 334 17.27 13.17 -7.93
N ASN A 335 17.79 14.38 -7.69
CA ASN A 335 17.43 15.63 -8.37
C ASN A 335 16.01 16.14 -8.09
N LEU A 336 15.56 16.11 -6.82
CA LEU A 336 14.25 16.64 -6.39
C LEU A 336 13.89 18.00 -7.03
N LEU A 337 14.77 19.00 -6.89
CA LEU A 337 14.50 20.36 -7.38
C LEU A 337 14.29 20.39 -8.89
N ARG A 338 15.07 19.62 -9.65
CA ARG A 338 14.93 19.51 -11.11
C ARG A 338 13.62 18.82 -11.50
N ALA A 339 13.20 17.79 -10.77
CA ALA A 339 11.95 17.11 -11.06
C ALA A 339 10.75 18.06 -10.85
N LEU A 340 10.78 18.86 -9.78
CA LEU A 340 9.76 19.88 -9.50
C LEU A 340 9.79 21.04 -10.50
N GLU A 341 10.98 21.49 -10.91
CA GLU A 341 11.14 22.50 -11.98
C GLU A 341 10.48 22.04 -13.28
N LEU A 342 10.76 20.79 -13.71
CA LEU A 342 10.18 20.21 -14.92
C LEU A 342 8.67 19.99 -14.83
N SER A 343 8.12 19.84 -13.63
CA SER A 343 6.67 19.75 -13.42
C SER A 343 5.92 21.04 -13.70
N GLY A 344 6.62 22.18 -13.72
CA GLY A 344 6.01 23.49 -13.85
C GLY A 344 5.18 23.92 -12.64
N LEU A 345 5.19 23.17 -11.53
CA LEU A 345 4.37 23.43 -10.35
C LEU A 345 4.56 24.85 -9.78
N PHE A 346 5.80 25.33 -9.73
CA PHE A 346 6.14 26.66 -9.19
C PHE A 346 6.28 27.75 -10.27
N ALA A 347 6.00 27.44 -11.54
CA ALA A 347 6.30 28.33 -12.66
C ALA A 347 5.27 29.46 -12.85
N ALA A 348 4.10 29.36 -12.22
CA ALA A 348 3.01 30.30 -12.44
C ALA A 348 2.36 30.76 -11.12
N ASP A 349 1.73 31.92 -11.19
CA ASP A 349 0.87 32.43 -10.12
C ASP A 349 -0.44 31.62 -10.09
N PRO A 350 -0.73 30.88 -9.00
CA PRO A 350 -1.94 30.06 -8.85
C PRO A 350 -3.22 30.84 -9.13
N GLU A 351 -3.28 32.11 -8.72
CA GLU A 351 -4.50 32.92 -8.81
C GLU A 351 -4.80 33.41 -10.22
N LEU A 352 -3.77 33.56 -11.06
CA LEU A 352 -3.92 33.95 -12.46
C LEU A 352 -4.39 32.78 -13.32
N GLN A 353 -4.13 31.54 -12.89
CA GLN A 353 -4.47 30.33 -13.64
C GLN A 353 -5.79 29.70 -13.19
N SER A 354 -6.23 29.97 -11.97
CA SER A 354 -7.47 29.42 -11.44
C SER A 354 -8.71 30.13 -11.98
N ASP A 355 -9.68 29.35 -12.43
CA ASP A 355 -11.01 29.87 -12.76
C ASP A 355 -11.70 30.35 -11.47
N ARG A 356 -12.07 31.63 -11.40
CA ARG A 356 -12.76 32.24 -10.25
C ARG A 356 -14.09 31.53 -9.91
N ALA A 357 -14.66 30.80 -10.85
CA ALA A 357 -15.84 29.97 -10.62
C ALA A 357 -15.55 28.65 -9.86
N LYS A 358 -14.28 28.28 -9.67
CA LYS A 358 -13.85 27.01 -9.05
C LYS A 358 -12.86 27.23 -7.90
N PRO A 359 -13.31 27.75 -6.75
CA PRO A 359 -12.44 28.07 -5.61
C PRO A 359 -11.67 26.85 -5.07
N ARG A 360 -12.26 25.65 -5.15
CA ARG A 360 -11.61 24.40 -4.70
C ARG A 360 -10.38 24.01 -5.50
N ALA A 361 -10.31 24.38 -6.78
CA ALA A 361 -9.13 24.09 -7.61
C ALA A 361 -7.92 24.93 -7.18
N LEU A 362 -8.18 26.17 -6.75
CA LEU A 362 -7.16 27.06 -6.20
C LEU A 362 -6.65 26.55 -4.86
N GLU A 363 -7.56 26.21 -3.93
CA GLU A 363 -7.23 25.60 -2.64
C GLU A 363 -6.32 24.37 -2.81
N LYS A 364 -6.70 23.44 -3.68
CA LYS A 364 -5.91 22.24 -3.96
C LYS A 364 -4.56 22.55 -4.56
N HIS A 365 -4.44 23.59 -5.40
CA HIS A 365 -3.14 23.98 -5.94
C HIS A 365 -2.20 24.50 -4.84
N TYR A 366 -2.70 25.32 -3.90
CA TYR A 366 -1.94 25.76 -2.73
C TYR A 366 -1.55 24.59 -1.82
N GLU A 367 -2.44 23.62 -1.61
CA GLU A 367 -2.13 22.38 -0.88
C GLU A 367 -0.91 21.65 -1.47
N LEU A 368 -0.85 21.49 -2.81
CA LEU A 368 0.26 20.84 -3.48
C LEU A 368 1.56 21.65 -3.36
N LEU A 369 1.48 22.98 -3.50
CA LEU A 369 2.62 23.88 -3.31
C LEU A 369 3.18 23.81 -1.90
N ALA A 370 2.32 23.82 -0.89
CA ALA A 370 2.71 23.74 0.52
C ALA A 370 3.46 22.42 0.79
N LYS A 371 2.86 21.28 0.40
CA LYS A 371 3.47 19.95 0.55
C LYS A 371 4.83 19.85 -0.17
N ALA A 372 4.93 20.35 -1.40
CA ALA A 372 6.18 20.34 -2.15
C ALA A 372 7.25 21.23 -1.49
N THR A 373 6.88 22.41 -1.01
CA THR A 373 7.77 23.34 -0.30
C THR A 373 8.27 22.74 1.01
N HIS A 374 7.43 22.04 1.78
CA HIS A 374 7.87 21.33 2.99
C HIS A 374 8.88 20.23 2.70
N ILE A 375 8.70 19.46 1.62
CA ILE A 375 9.65 18.42 1.21
C ILE A 375 11.01 19.06 0.87
N ILE A 376 11.00 20.16 0.12
CA ILE A 376 12.22 20.93 -0.21
C ILE A 376 12.88 21.47 1.07
N GLY A 377 12.10 22.13 1.93
CA GLY A 377 12.55 22.72 3.18
C GLY A 377 13.19 21.67 4.10
N ALA A 378 12.50 20.56 4.35
CA ALA A 378 13.01 19.44 5.14
C ALA A 378 14.33 18.90 4.57
N ALA A 379 14.39 18.67 3.25
CA ALA A 379 15.58 18.13 2.61
C ALA A 379 16.79 19.06 2.74
N ILE A 380 16.60 20.37 2.55
CA ILE A 380 17.67 21.37 2.64
C ILE A 380 18.10 21.56 4.10
N VAL A 381 17.16 21.68 5.04
CA VAL A 381 17.44 21.81 6.47
C VAL A 381 18.23 20.61 7.00
N CYS A 382 17.82 19.38 6.67
CA CYS A 382 18.51 18.17 7.12
C CYS A 382 19.92 18.00 6.54
N ARG A 383 20.22 18.61 5.38
CA ARG A 383 21.53 18.53 4.73
C ARG A 383 22.45 19.71 5.03
N GLY A 384 21.88 20.88 5.31
CA GLY A 384 22.62 22.09 5.65
C GLY A 384 23.46 22.62 4.49
N ALA A 385 24.67 23.13 4.82
CA ALA A 385 25.50 23.98 3.97
C ALA A 385 25.71 23.49 2.52
N SER A 386 25.82 22.18 2.28
CA SER A 386 26.06 21.63 0.93
C SER A 386 24.94 21.91 -0.07
N TYR A 387 23.72 22.17 0.40
CA TYR A 387 22.53 22.39 -0.44
C TYR A 387 21.91 23.78 -0.27
N VAL A 388 22.51 24.62 0.58
CA VAL A 388 22.05 26.01 0.79
C VAL A 388 22.01 26.78 -0.52
N GLY A 389 23.04 26.68 -1.36
CA GLY A 389 23.08 27.38 -2.66
C GLY A 389 21.97 26.93 -3.62
N GLN A 390 21.54 25.65 -3.56
CA GLN A 390 20.41 25.18 -4.36
C GLN A 390 19.08 25.72 -3.84
N GLY A 391 18.92 25.84 -2.52
CA GLY A 391 17.77 26.49 -1.89
C GLY A 391 17.68 27.99 -2.23
N GLN A 392 18.81 28.69 -2.18
CA GLN A 392 18.90 30.10 -2.58
C GLN A 392 18.51 30.28 -4.05
N LYS A 393 19.05 29.44 -4.94
CA LYS A 393 18.67 29.45 -6.36
C LYS A 393 17.17 29.22 -6.54
N PHE A 394 16.59 28.23 -5.87
CA PHE A 394 15.15 27.97 -5.93
C PHE A 394 14.32 29.20 -5.51
N LEU A 395 14.70 29.86 -4.40
CA LEU A 395 14.03 31.09 -3.95
C LEU A 395 14.19 32.25 -4.94
N THR A 396 15.36 32.39 -5.57
CA THR A 396 15.60 33.39 -6.62
C THR A 396 14.73 33.14 -7.85
N ASP A 397 14.69 31.89 -8.34
CA ASP A 397 13.96 31.50 -9.54
C ASP A 397 12.44 31.67 -9.35
N HIS A 398 11.93 31.52 -8.12
CA HIS A 398 10.50 31.62 -7.78
C HIS A 398 10.15 32.86 -6.92
N ARG A 399 10.98 33.92 -6.95
CA ARG A 399 10.85 35.11 -6.08
C ARG A 399 9.46 35.76 -6.10
N MET A 400 8.82 35.80 -7.27
CA MET A 400 7.49 36.41 -7.43
C MET A 400 6.43 35.65 -6.65
N LEU A 401 6.41 34.32 -6.75
CA LEU A 401 5.49 33.46 -6.01
C LEU A 401 5.71 33.59 -4.50
N VAL A 402 6.98 33.53 -4.06
CA VAL A 402 7.33 33.68 -2.64
C VAL A 402 6.83 35.02 -2.09
N THR A 403 7.11 36.12 -2.79
CA THR A 403 6.69 37.47 -2.37
C THR A 403 5.18 37.60 -2.35
N HIS A 404 4.49 37.02 -3.33
CA HIS A 404 3.04 37.04 -3.42
C HIS A 404 2.40 36.29 -2.25
N THR A 405 2.82 35.05 -1.99
CA THR A 405 2.31 34.24 -0.88
C THR A 405 2.53 34.92 0.48
N LEU A 406 3.72 35.48 0.73
CA LEU A 406 4.01 36.18 1.99
C LEU A 406 3.18 37.46 2.18
N LYS A 407 2.89 38.20 1.11
CA LYS A 407 1.97 39.36 1.17
C LYS A 407 0.56 38.91 1.49
N ARG A 408 0.11 37.83 0.85
CA ARG A 408 -1.24 37.30 1.03
C ARG A 408 -1.46 36.75 2.43
N SER A 409 -0.50 36.00 2.98
CA SER A 409 -0.58 35.51 4.38
C SER A 409 -0.57 36.65 5.40
N ALA A 410 0.12 37.76 5.11
CA ALA A 410 0.11 38.95 5.96
C ALA A 410 -1.16 39.83 5.82
N GLY A 411 -2.16 39.40 5.06
CA GLY A 411 -3.40 40.14 4.81
C GLY A 411 -3.25 41.31 3.83
N ILE A 412 -2.11 41.44 3.15
CA ILE A 412 -1.86 42.49 2.17
C ILE A 412 -2.39 42.04 0.81
N GLY A 413 -3.61 42.49 0.46
CA GLY A 413 -4.28 42.16 -0.80
C GLY A 413 -5.35 41.06 -0.70
N ALA A 414 -5.72 40.65 0.52
CA ALA A 414 -6.81 39.70 0.74
C ALA A 414 -8.18 40.34 0.46
N ALA A 415 -9.10 39.56 -0.13
CA ALA A 415 -10.52 39.91 -0.15
C ALA A 415 -11.11 39.64 1.24
N GLU A 416 -11.97 40.54 1.74
CA GLU A 416 -12.60 40.41 3.06
C GLU A 416 -13.36 39.07 3.19
N GLY A 417 -12.84 38.14 3.99
CA GLY A 417 -13.47 36.85 4.26
C GLY A 417 -12.55 35.90 5.01
N GLY A 418 -12.48 36.07 6.33
CA GLY A 418 -11.62 35.25 7.19
C GLY A 418 -12.04 33.78 7.30
N ASP A 419 -11.04 32.96 7.63
CA ASP A 419 -11.10 31.56 8.04
C ASP A 419 -11.67 30.64 6.94
N SER A 420 -10.98 30.62 5.79
CA SER A 420 -11.25 29.66 4.73
C SER A 420 -10.13 28.62 4.61
N PRO A 421 -10.42 27.37 4.18
CA PRO A 421 -9.38 26.34 3.94
C PRO A 421 -8.26 26.78 2.99
N LEU A 422 -8.57 27.72 2.08
CA LEU A 422 -7.58 28.32 1.19
C LEU A 422 -6.56 29.17 1.96
N GLU A 423 -7.00 29.93 2.96
CA GLU A 423 -6.12 30.75 3.80
C GLU A 423 -5.16 29.90 4.63
N GLU A 424 -5.65 28.77 5.18
CA GLU A 424 -4.81 27.80 5.90
C GLU A 424 -3.65 27.29 5.03
N TRP A 425 -3.92 26.89 3.77
CA TRP A 425 -2.87 26.43 2.86
C TRP A 425 -1.92 27.55 2.40
N ILE A 426 -2.39 28.79 2.32
CA ILE A 426 -1.53 29.95 2.04
C ILE A 426 -0.59 30.21 3.21
N GLU A 427 -1.10 30.14 4.44
CA GLU A 427 -0.30 30.26 5.66
C GLU A 427 0.75 29.14 5.73
N GLU A 428 0.35 27.88 5.52
CA GLU A 428 1.24 26.74 5.52
C GLU A 428 2.36 26.84 4.45
N LEU A 429 2.01 27.34 3.25
CA LEU A 429 3.00 27.62 2.20
C LEU A 429 3.95 28.77 2.59
N ALA A 430 3.41 29.83 3.18
CA ALA A 430 4.20 30.97 3.68
C ALA A 430 5.19 30.52 4.75
N GLU A 431 4.75 29.73 5.72
CA GLU A 431 5.62 29.13 6.74
C GLU A 431 6.73 28.28 6.11
N GLY A 432 6.38 27.44 5.14
CA GLY A 432 7.35 26.65 4.38
C GLY A 432 8.43 27.51 3.71
N PHE A 433 8.05 28.64 3.10
CA PHE A 433 9.02 29.58 2.52
C PHE A 433 9.85 30.30 3.58
N VAL A 434 9.26 30.71 4.70
CA VAL A 434 9.99 31.35 5.81
C VAL A 434 11.05 30.40 6.36
N VAL A 435 10.71 29.14 6.58
CA VAL A 435 11.68 28.11 7.01
C VAL A 435 12.81 27.98 6.01
N LEU A 436 12.50 27.95 4.70
CA LEU A 436 13.53 27.84 3.66
C LEU A 436 14.43 29.09 3.59
N ILE A 437 13.86 30.30 3.68
CA ILE A 437 14.60 31.57 3.72
C ILE A 437 15.56 31.61 4.90
N ALA A 438 15.06 31.25 6.10
CA ALA A 438 15.86 31.21 7.32
C ALA A 438 16.98 30.16 7.24
N ALA A 439 16.65 28.95 6.79
CA ALA A 439 17.61 27.85 6.68
C ALA A 439 18.72 28.09 5.65
N THR A 440 18.47 28.92 4.64
CA THR A 440 19.41 29.22 3.56
C THR A 440 20.15 30.53 3.74
N GLY A 441 19.83 31.33 4.77
CA GLY A 441 20.38 32.68 4.92
C GLY A 441 20.09 33.57 3.71
N PHE A 442 18.95 33.37 3.04
CA PHE A 442 18.66 33.98 1.74
C PHE A 442 18.70 35.51 1.80
N LEU A 443 18.21 36.13 2.87
CA LEU A 443 18.22 37.59 3.03
C LEU A 443 19.64 38.16 3.11
N GLU A 444 20.56 37.47 3.80
CA GLU A 444 21.96 37.89 3.90
C GLU A 444 22.65 37.78 2.54
N HIS A 445 22.34 36.73 1.78
CA HIS A 445 22.86 36.53 0.43
C HIS A 445 22.30 37.54 -0.58
N ASP A 446 20.99 37.80 -0.58
CA ASP A 446 20.34 38.76 -1.49
C ASP A 446 20.85 40.19 -1.23
N ASN A 447 21.06 40.56 0.04
CA ASN A 447 21.65 41.85 0.42
C ASN A 447 23.13 42.00 0.05
N GLN A 448 23.89 40.89 -0.07
CA GLN A 448 25.27 40.93 -0.56
C GLN A 448 25.33 40.95 -2.09
N ALA A 449 24.35 40.33 -2.76
CA ALA A 449 24.25 40.29 -4.22
C ALA A 449 23.71 41.60 -4.83
N MET A 450 22.95 42.39 -4.06
CA MET A 450 22.60 43.77 -4.39
C MET A 450 23.58 44.72 -3.70
N PRO A 451 24.52 45.37 -4.43
CA PRO A 451 25.31 46.43 -3.84
C PRO A 451 24.34 47.51 -3.34
N GLU A 452 24.46 47.92 -2.07
CA GLU A 452 23.82 49.13 -1.60
C GLU A 452 24.13 50.24 -2.61
N THR A 453 23.12 50.68 -3.37
CA THR A 453 23.19 52.00 -3.96
C THR A 453 23.25 52.96 -2.79
N ARG A 454 24.47 53.30 -2.36
CA ARG A 454 24.74 54.49 -1.57
C ARG A 454 24.00 55.60 -2.29
N ARG A 455 22.87 56.03 -1.73
CA ARG A 455 22.34 57.34 -2.02
C ARG A 455 23.44 58.27 -1.55
N ASP A 456 24.27 58.72 -2.48
CA ASP A 456 25.09 59.90 -2.28
C ASP A 456 24.11 60.99 -1.85
N THR A 457 24.06 61.26 -0.54
CA THR A 457 23.52 62.49 -0.02
C THR A 457 24.45 63.58 -0.52
N GLY A 458 24.16 64.09 -1.72
CA GLY A 458 24.68 65.35 -2.19
C GLY A 458 24.47 66.41 -1.11
N PRO A 459 25.38 67.38 -0.98
CA PRO A 459 25.35 68.34 0.11
C PRO A 459 24.02 69.10 0.09
N SER A 460 23.31 69.04 1.21
CA SER A 460 22.11 69.82 1.49
C SER A 460 22.43 71.30 1.39
N LEU A 461 22.16 71.90 0.23
CA LEU A 461 22.11 73.34 0.03
C LEU A 461 20.68 73.81 0.28
N PHE A 462 20.36 74.18 1.52
CA PHE A 462 19.38 75.23 1.79
C PHE A 462 19.86 76.06 2.99
N HIS A 463 19.81 77.38 2.76
CA HIS A 463 20.27 78.47 3.61
C HIS A 463 19.45 78.64 4.89
#